data_AF-A0A2E7WDT6-F1
#
_entry.id   AF-A0A2E7WDT6-F1
#
_cell.length_a   1.000
_cell.length_b   1.000
_cell.length_c   1.000
_cell.angle_alpha   90.00
_cell.angle_beta   90.00
_cell.angle_gamma   90.00
#
_symmetry.space_group_name_H-M   'P 1'
#
loop_
_entity.id
_entity.type
_entity.pdbx_description
1 polymer ?
#
loop_
_entity_poly.entity_id
_entity_poly.type
_entity_poly.pdbx_seq_one_letter_code
_entity_poly.pdbx_strand_id
1 'polypeptide(L)'
;MLVMLQKKVVINFILIISIIIVSILSIHWHHEMYLLHREEKTLKSENEKINALNRQLLMEYSEIQSGVNVFQKSKDELLMFVPLESEWEDVSI
;
A
#
# COMPACT_ATOMS: atom_id res chain seq x y z
N MET A 1 39.97 -52.19 -11.12
CA MET A 1 40.53 -50.87 -10.75
C MET A 1 40.02 -49.74 -11.67
N LEU A 2 40.07 -49.89 -13.00
CA LEU A 2 39.59 -48.90 -13.98
C LEU A 2 38.13 -48.46 -13.80
N VAL A 3 37.21 -49.38 -13.49
CA VAL A 3 35.78 -49.08 -13.29
C VAL A 3 35.51 -48.12 -12.12
N MET A 4 36.30 -48.23 -11.03
CA MET A 4 36.18 -47.28 -9.90
C MET A 4 36.67 -45.88 -10.26
N LEU A 5 37.69 -45.79 -11.12
CA LEU A 5 38.24 -44.52 -11.61
C LEU A 5 37.22 -43.82 -12.52
N GLN A 6 36.57 -44.55 -13.42
CA GLN A 6 35.52 -44.01 -14.28
C GLN A 6 34.31 -43.47 -13.49
N LYS A 7 33.86 -44.18 -12.45
CA LYS A 7 32.75 -43.70 -11.59
C LYS A 7 33.09 -42.38 -10.88
N LYS A 8 34.32 -42.22 -10.38
CA LYS A 8 34.76 -40.97 -9.73
C LYS A 8 34.78 -39.79 -10.70
N VAL A 9 35.22 -40.01 -11.94
CA VAL A 9 35.24 -38.97 -12.98
C VAL A 9 33.82 -38.51 -13.34
N VAL A 10 32.88 -39.44 -13.50
CA VAL A 10 31.47 -39.11 -13.80
C VAL A 10 30.84 -38.30 -12.66
N ILE A 11 31.06 -38.69 -11.41
CA ILE A 11 30.53 -37.97 -10.24
C ILE A 11 31.09 -36.54 -10.16
N ASN A 12 32.40 -36.36 -10.37
CA ASN A 12 33.01 -35.03 -10.37
C ASN A 12 32.45 -34.15 -11.50
N PHE A 13 32.19 -34.71 -12.68
CA PHE A 13 31.63 -33.96 -13.79
C PHE A 13 30.19 -33.49 -13.49
N ILE A 14 29.38 -34.37 -12.89
CA ILE A 14 28.03 -34.02 -12.43
C ILE A 14 28.07 -32.92 -11.37
N LEU A 15 29.02 -33.00 -10.42
CA LEU A 15 29.22 -31.97 -9.39
C LEU A 15 29.55 -30.61 -10.00
N ILE A 16 30.46 -30.56 -10.97
CA ILE A 16 30.83 -29.31 -11.66
C ILE A 16 29.63 -28.71 -12.38
N ILE A 17 28.86 -29.52 -13.12
CA ILE A 17 27.65 -29.06 -13.80
C ILE A 17 26.63 -28.54 -12.79
N SER A 18 26.42 -29.25 -11.69
CA SER A 18 25.50 -28.83 -10.62
C SER A 18 25.90 -27.46 -10.05
N ILE A 19 27.18 -27.24 -9.77
CA ILE A 19 27.68 -25.95 -9.27
C ILE A 19 27.42 -24.82 -10.27
N ILE A 20 27.64 -25.06 -11.56
CA ILE A 20 27.37 -24.06 -12.61
C ILE A 20 25.88 -23.71 -12.66
N ILE A 21 25.00 -24.71 -12.60
CA ILE A 21 23.54 -24.50 -12.60
C ILE A 21 23.11 -23.67 -11.38
N VAL A 22 23.58 -24.05 -10.18
CA VAL A 22 23.25 -23.33 -8.94
C VAL A 22 23.77 -21.88 -8.99
N SER A 23 24.95 -21.66 -9.57
CA SER A 23 25.52 -20.32 -9.74
C SER A 23 24.65 -19.44 -10.64
N ILE A 24 24.24 -19.93 -11.80
CA ILE A 24 23.37 -19.18 -12.72
C ILE A 24 22.01 -18.90 -12.07
N LEU A 25 21.44 -19.90 -11.38
CA LEU A 25 20.17 -19.75 -10.68
C LEU A 25 20.24 -18.69 -9.58
N SER A 26 21.34 -18.64 -8.82
CA SER A 26 21.55 -17.64 -7.77
C SER A 26 21.60 -16.22 -8.34
N ILE A 27 22.29 -16.02 -9.46
CA ILE A 27 22.35 -14.70 -10.12
C ILE A 27 20.98 -14.28 -10.63
N HIS A 28 20.26 -15.20 -11.28
CA HIS A 28 18.91 -14.91 -11.77
C HIS A 28 17.95 -14.58 -10.63
N TRP A 29 17.94 -15.39 -9.57
CA TRP A 29 17.11 -15.15 -8.38
C TRP A 29 17.42 -13.79 -7.74
N HIS A 30 18.70 -13.44 -7.61
CA HIS A 30 19.08 -12.15 -7.03
C HIS A 30 18.58 -10.97 -7.86
N HIS A 31 18.67 -11.08 -9.18
CA HIS A 31 18.17 -10.05 -10.09
C HIS A 31 16.65 -9.91 -10.03
N GLU A 32 15.91 -11.02 -10.10
CA GLU A 32 14.45 -11.03 -10.00
C GLU A 32 13.99 -10.46 -8.64
N MET A 33 14.66 -10.83 -7.56
CA MET A 33 14.36 -10.31 -6.23
C MET A 33 14.60 -8.80 -6.12
N TYR A 34 15.65 -8.28 -6.76
CA TYR A 34 15.91 -6.84 -6.80
C TYR A 34 14.81 -6.09 -7.56
N LEU A 35 14.40 -6.61 -8.72
CA LEU A 35 13.32 -6.03 -9.51
C LEU A 35 11.99 -6.02 -8.73
N LEU A 36 11.65 -7.17 -8.13
CA LEU A 36 10.43 -7.31 -7.34
C LEU A 36 10.42 -6.36 -6.14
N HIS A 37 11.53 -6.25 -5.41
CA HIS A 37 11.61 -5.34 -4.26
C HIS A 37 11.43 -3.87 -4.65
N ARG A 38 11.97 -3.48 -5.81
CA ARG A 38 11.80 -2.12 -6.33
C ARG A 38 10.33 -1.84 -6.64
N GLU A 39 9.66 -2.77 -7.31
CA GLU A 39 8.24 -2.66 -7.66
C GLU A 39 7.33 -2.65 -6.42
N GLU A 40 7.61 -3.54 -5.46
CA GLU A 40 6.90 -3.59 -4.18
C GLU A 40 7.00 -2.25 -3.44
N LYS A 41 8.19 -1.64 -3.40
CA LYS A 41 8.40 -0.35 -2.74
C LYS A 41 7.60 0.78 -3.41
N THR A 42 7.55 0.80 -4.74
CA THR A 42 6.77 1.81 -5.47
C THR A 42 5.28 1.63 -5.23
N LEU A 43 4.78 0.39 -5.35
CA LEU A 43 3.37 0.08 -5.13
C LEU A 43 2.94 0.35 -3.69
N LYS A 44 3.79 0.03 -2.72
CA LYS A 44 3.51 0.30 -1.30
C LYS A 44 3.37 1.80 -1.04
N SER A 45 4.26 2.63 -1.59
CA SER A 45 4.18 4.08 -1.43
C SER A 45 2.91 4.66 -2.05
N GLU A 46 2.52 4.17 -3.23
CA GLU A 46 1.28 4.59 -3.88
C GLU A 46 0.05 4.17 -3.07
N ASN A 47 0.03 2.93 -2.56
CA ASN A 47 -1.06 2.44 -1.74
C ASN A 47 -1.19 3.21 -0.41
N GLU A 48 -0.06 3.56 0.23
CA GLU A 48 -0.05 4.41 1.42
C GLU A 48 -0.64 5.80 1.13
N LYS A 49 -0.29 6.41 -0.01
CA LYS A 49 -0.88 7.70 -0.45
C LYS A 49 -2.38 7.58 -0.69
N ILE A 50 -2.82 6.56 -1.41
CA ILE A 50 -4.24 6.32 -1.69
C ILE A 50 -5.03 6.09 -0.39
N ASN A 51 -4.48 5.31 0.54
CA ASN A 51 -5.11 5.07 1.83
C ASN A 51 -5.21 6.35 2.67
N ALA A 52 -4.18 7.21 2.65
CA ALA A 52 -4.24 8.51 3.32
C ALA A 52 -5.33 9.40 2.71
N LEU A 53 -5.41 9.49 1.38
CA LEU A 53 -6.46 10.24 0.68
C LEU A 53 -7.86 9.69 0.97
N ASN A 54 -8.04 8.36 0.95
CA ASN A 54 -9.33 7.74 1.27
C ASN A 54 -9.76 8.05 2.72
N ARG A 55 -8.82 8.09 3.67
CA ARG A 55 -9.11 8.50 5.05
C ARG A 55 -9.51 9.96 5.15
N GLN A 56 -8.83 10.85 4.41
CA GLN A 56 -9.18 12.27 4.35
C GLN A 56 -10.58 12.47 3.77
N LEU A 57 -10.87 11.86 2.63
CA LEU A 57 -12.20 11.94 1.99
C LEU A 57 -13.31 11.41 2.91
N LEU A 58 -13.06 10.31 3.61
CA LEU A 58 -14.03 9.77 4.57
C LEU A 58 -14.28 10.73 5.73
N MET A 59 -13.24 11.40 6.23
CA MET A 59 -13.35 12.39 7.28
C MET A 59 -14.14 13.62 6.81
N GLU A 60 -13.80 14.18 5.65
CA GLU A 60 -14.53 15.31 5.05
C GLU A 60 -16.00 14.97 4.82
N TYR A 61 -16.29 13.78 4.28
CA TYR A 61 -17.66 13.32 4.11
C TYR A 61 -18.40 13.20 5.44
N SER A 62 -17.75 12.66 6.47
CA SER A 62 -18.32 12.56 7.82
C SER A 62 -18.56 13.94 8.44
N GLU A 63 -17.68 14.91 8.25
CA GLU A 63 -17.85 16.28 8.75
C GLU A 63 -19.04 16.97 8.09
N ILE A 64 -19.15 16.88 6.76
CA ILE A 64 -20.28 17.42 6.01
C ILE A 64 -21.58 16.75 6.46
N GLN A 65 -21.59 15.42 6.55
CA GLN A 65 -22.77 14.67 7.00
C GLN A 65 -23.16 15.02 8.43
N SER A 66 -22.18 15.20 9.32
CA SER A 66 -22.41 15.65 10.69
C SER A 66 -23.02 17.04 10.71
N GLY A 67 -22.49 17.98 9.92
CA GLY A 67 -23.04 19.34 9.79
C GLY A 67 -24.49 19.34 9.31
N VAL A 68 -24.81 18.55 8.29
CA VAL A 68 -26.19 18.38 7.79
C VAL A 68 -27.09 17.76 8.85
N ASN A 69 -26.61 16.74 9.58
CA ASN A 69 -27.38 16.10 10.64
C ASN A 69 -27.65 17.06 11.82
N VAL A 70 -26.67 17.87 12.22
CA VAL A 70 -26.84 18.90 13.25
C VAL A 70 -27.85 19.95 12.82
N PHE A 71 -27.78 20.41 11.56
CA PHE A 71 -28.75 21.37 11.01
C PHE A 71 -30.17 20.81 10.97
N GLN A 72 -30.32 19.54 10.56
CA GLN A 72 -31.64 18.92 10.54
C GLN A 72 -32.19 18.73 11.96
N LYS A 73 -31.34 18.30 12.90
CA LYS A 73 -31.71 18.13 14.31
C LYS A 73 -32.07 19.46 14.99
N SER A 74 -31.35 20.54 14.69
CA SER A 74 -31.66 21.85 15.25
C SER A 74 -33.01 22.39 14.77
N LYS A 75 -33.36 22.14 13.50
CA LYS A 75 -34.63 22.54 12.92
C LYS A 75 -35.80 21.67 13.39
N ASP A 76 -35.64 20.35 13.39
CA ASP A 76 -36.77 19.42 13.58
C ASP A 76 -37.01 19.04 15.05
N GLU A 77 -35.96 18.85 15.84
CA GLU A 77 -36.09 18.47 17.26
C GLU A 77 -36.02 19.67 18.18
N LEU A 78 -35.11 20.60 17.91
CA LEU A 78 -34.89 21.78 18.77
C LEU A 78 -35.73 23.00 18.33
N LEU A 79 -36.45 22.90 17.21
CA LEU A 79 -37.30 23.95 16.65
C LEU A 79 -36.59 25.32 16.54
N MET A 80 -35.28 25.30 16.28
CA MET A 80 -34.49 26.52 16.14
C MET A 80 -34.86 27.22 14.84
N PHE A 81 -35.06 28.54 14.92
CA PHE A 81 -35.34 29.40 13.76
C PHE A 81 -34.03 30.06 13.31
N VAL A 82 -33.88 30.24 12.01
CA VAL A 82 -32.76 31.03 11.48
C VAL A 82 -32.95 32.48 11.93
N PRO A 83 -31.97 33.11 12.59
CA PRO A 83 -32.10 34.49 13.04
C PRO A 83 -32.31 35.43 11.85
N LEU A 84 -33.11 36.50 12.04
CA LEU A 84 -33.36 37.49 11.01
C LEU A 84 -32.06 38.18 10.61
N GLU A 85 -31.91 38.49 9.32
CA GLU A 85 -30.70 39.06 8.70
C GLU A 85 -30.19 40.34 9.39
N SER A 86 -31.05 41.07 10.10
CA SER A 86 -30.66 42.26 10.88
C SER A 86 -29.83 41.97 12.14
N GLU A 87 -29.82 40.74 12.66
CA GLU A 87 -29.02 40.35 13.85
C GLU A 87 -27.67 39.73 13.45
N TRP A 88 -27.38 39.61 12.16
CA TRP A 88 -26.11 39.05 11.66
C TRP A 88 -24.99 40.10 11.64
N GLU A 89 -25.36 41.38 11.61
CA GLU A 89 -24.43 42.52 11.57
C GLU A 89 -23.66 42.69 12.91
N ASP A 90 -24.23 42.19 14.02
CA ASP A 90 -23.63 42.25 15.36
C ASP A 90 -22.68 41.06 15.67
N VAL A 91 -22.57 40.08 14.77
CA VAL A 91 -21.82 38.82 15.02
C VAL A 91 -20.61 38.63 14.08
N SER A 92 -20.31 39.60 13.21
CA SER A 92 -19.05 39.59 12.45
C SER A 92 -17.89 40.10 13.33
N ILE A 93 -16.93 39.21 13.63
CA ILE A 93 -15.62 39.53 14.22
C ILE A 93 -14.70 40.12 13.16
#